data_AF-A0A1Q2M7Y0-F1
#
_entry.id   AF-A0A1Q2M7Y0-F1
#
_cell.length_a   1.000
_cell.length_b   1.000
_cell.length_c   1.000
_cell.angle_alpha   90.00
_cell.angle_beta   90.00
_cell.angle_gamma   90.00
#
_symmetry.space_group_name_H-M   'P 1'
#
loop_
_entity.id
_entity.type
_entity.pdbx_description
1 polymer ?
#
loop_
_entity_poly.entity_id
_entity_poly.type
_entity_poly.pdbx_seq_one_letter_code
_entity_poly.pdbx_strand_id
1 'polypeptide(L)'
;MTMKRIHLVSGVVFLAIFAITGQYMLRGLALPDQAMDAQRMMYRASHMYILFVAALNAVVGCYWSARADKLNYVLQVAGSWMLILSQPVLLYAFATEPQVLSSGREFTLLGCVLVLAGVLLSVAASVRIRRASVGTVSEGAG
;
A
#
# COMPACT_ATOMS: atom_id res chain seq x y z
N MET A 1 5.47 16.23 11.08
CA MET A 1 4.60 16.10 9.89
C MET A 1 3.29 15.43 10.31
N THR A 2 2.14 15.89 9.81
CA THR A 2 0.84 15.21 10.04
C THR A 2 0.77 13.92 9.21
N MET A 3 0.14 12.86 9.72
CA MET A 3 -0.07 11.60 8.99
C MET A 3 -0.67 11.79 7.59
N LYS A 4 -1.61 12.73 7.45
CA LYS A 4 -2.14 13.22 6.17
C LYS A 4 -1.03 13.52 5.16
N ARG A 5 -0.06 14.36 5.56
CA ARG A 5 1.04 14.80 4.70
C ARG A 5 1.99 13.65 4.39
N ILE A 6 2.25 12.76 5.36
CA ILE A 6 3.12 11.60 5.16
C ILE A 6 2.57 10.71 4.05
N HIS A 7 1.28 10.34 4.11
CA HIS A 7 0.62 9.55 3.08
C HIS A 7 0.58 10.24 1.71
N LEU A 8 0.29 11.54 1.66
CA LEU A 8 0.28 12.29 0.40
C LEU A 8 1.67 12.34 -0.23
N VAL A 9 2.69 12.72 0.54
CA VAL A 9 4.06 12.82 0.04
C VAL A 9 4.57 11.44 -0.36
N SER A 10 4.35 10.41 0.46
CA SER A 10 4.78 9.05 0.12
C SER A 10 4.06 8.50 -1.11
N GLY A 11 2.76 8.76 -1.25
CA GLY A 11 1.98 8.39 -2.42
C GLY A 11 2.49 9.08 -3.70
N VAL A 12 2.71 10.39 -3.67
CA VAL A 12 3.22 11.16 -4.82
C VAL A 12 4.64 10.73 -5.20
N VAL A 13 5.52 10.55 -4.21
CA VAL A 13 6.89 10.07 -4.45
C VAL A 13 6.86 8.69 -5.12
N PHE A 14 6.02 7.77 -4.64
CA PHE A 14 5.94 6.44 -5.25
C PHE A 14 5.21 6.42 -6.60
N LEU A 15 4.34 7.38 -6.90
CA LEU A 15 3.82 7.58 -8.25
C LEU A 15 4.93 8.01 -9.22
N ALA A 16 5.87 8.86 -8.77
CA ALA A 16 7.05 9.19 -9.57
C ALA A 16 7.96 7.96 -9.74
N ILE A 17 8.20 7.18 -8.69
CA ILE A 17 8.97 5.92 -8.76
C ILE A 17 8.28 4.93 -9.71
N PHE A 18 6.95 4.82 -9.67
CA PHE A 18 6.18 4.04 -10.63
C PHE A 18 6.50 4.51 -12.06
N ALA A 19 6.39 5.80 -12.38
CA ALA A 19 6.72 6.29 -13.72
C ALA A 19 8.16 5.96 -14.14
N ILE A 20 9.13 6.11 -13.23
CA ILE A 20 10.54 5.79 -13.46
C ILE A 20 10.74 4.30 -13.73
N THR A 21 10.15 3.42 -12.90
CA THR A 21 10.25 1.97 -13.09
C THR A 21 9.58 1.51 -14.39
N GLY A 22 8.53 2.20 -14.84
CA GLY A 22 7.92 1.97 -16.15
C GLY A 22 8.87 2.27 -17.31
N GLN A 23 9.59 3.40 -17.24
CA GLN A 23 10.63 3.73 -18.22
C GLN A 23 11.80 2.75 -18.18
N TYR A 24 12.19 2.29 -16.99
CA TYR A 24 13.19 1.24 -16.82
C TYR A 24 12.76 -0.06 -17.52
N MET A 25 11.51 -0.48 -17.37
CA MET A 25 11.01 -1.67 -18.09
C MET A 25 10.95 -1.50 -19.60
N LEU A 26 10.70 -0.29 -20.09
CA LEU A 26 10.62 -0.02 -21.53
C LEU A 26 12.00 0.04 -22.20
N ARG A 27 13.00 0.62 -21.52
CA ARG A 27 14.29 0.98 -22.13
C ARG A 27 15.50 0.24 -21.54
N GLY A 28 15.43 -0.13 -20.26
CA GLY A 28 16.56 -0.70 -19.51
C GLY A 28 16.57 -2.23 -19.47
N LEU A 29 15.43 -2.87 -19.72
CA LEU A 29 15.32 -4.33 -19.76
C LEU A 29 15.73 -4.88 -21.13
N ALA A 30 17.05 -4.92 -21.37
CA ALA A 30 17.64 -5.73 -22.43
C ALA A 30 17.64 -7.21 -22.02
N LEU A 31 16.45 -7.79 -21.86
CA LEU A 31 16.31 -9.22 -21.60
C LEU A 31 16.67 -9.98 -22.89
N PRO A 32 17.57 -10.99 -22.85
CA PRO A 32 17.81 -11.89 -23.98
C PRO A 32 16.49 -12.48 -24.47
N ASP A 33 16.29 -12.61 -25.79
CA ASP A 33 15.01 -13.01 -26.41
C ASP A 33 14.43 -14.34 -25.89
N GLN A 34 15.25 -15.16 -25.22
CA GLN A 34 14.85 -16.47 -24.68
C GLN A 34 14.68 -16.50 -23.15
N ALA A 35 14.96 -15.39 -22.44
CA ALA A 35 14.68 -15.22 -21.01
C ALA A 35 13.19 -14.86 -20.80
N MET A 36 12.35 -15.86 -21.09
CA MET A 36 10.98 -16.14 -20.66
C MET A 36 10.02 -14.97 -20.40
N ASP A 37 8.90 -14.97 -21.11
CA ASP A 37 7.70 -14.15 -20.82
C ASP A 37 7.35 -14.07 -19.32
N ALA A 38 7.61 -15.14 -18.56
CA ALA A 38 7.44 -15.17 -17.10
C ALA A 38 8.18 -14.03 -16.38
N GLN A 39 9.44 -13.75 -16.73
CA GLN A 39 10.22 -12.69 -16.09
C GLN A 39 9.64 -11.30 -16.41
N ARG A 40 9.24 -11.10 -17.68
CA ARG A 40 8.54 -9.88 -18.11
C ARG A 40 7.20 -9.71 -17.37
N MET A 41 6.45 -10.80 -17.19
CA MET A 41 5.22 -10.80 -16.40
C MET A 41 5.47 -10.48 -14.93
N MET A 42 6.54 -11.00 -14.33
CA MET A 42 6.93 -10.68 -12.94
C MET A 42 7.26 -9.20 -12.75
N TYR A 43 8.03 -8.61 -13.66
CA TYR A 43 8.31 -7.17 -13.65
C TYR A 43 7.03 -6.34 -13.77
N ARG A 44 6.14 -6.69 -14.72
CA ARG A 44 4.85 -6.00 -14.90
C ARG A 44 3.94 -6.12 -13.68
N ALA A 45 3.83 -7.31 -13.08
CA ALA A 45 3.03 -7.53 -11.88
C ALA A 45 3.56 -6.70 -10.71
N SER A 46 4.87 -6.73 -10.47
CA SER A 46 5.52 -5.98 -9.39
C SER A 46 5.37 -4.47 -9.59
N HIS A 47 5.49 -3.99 -10.84
CA HIS A 47 5.25 -2.60 -11.21
C HIS A 47 3.81 -2.16 -10.91
N MET A 48 2.80 -3.00 -11.17
CA MET A 48 1.41 -2.72 -10.79
C MET A 48 1.21 -2.66 -9.27
N TYR A 49 1.95 -3.43 -8.49
CA TYR A 49 1.90 -3.33 -7.03
C TYR A 49 2.47 -2.02 -6.50
N ILE A 50 3.52 -1.47 -7.13
CA ILE A 50 4.03 -0.12 -6.82
C ILE A 50 2.94 0.92 -7.08
N LEU A 51 2.27 0.86 -8.23
CA LEU A 51 1.15 1.77 -8.53
C LEU A 51 0.03 1.66 -7.50
N PHE A 52 -0.38 0.42 -7.21
CA PHE A 52 -1.46 0.12 -6.27
C PHE A 52 -1.20 0.75 -4.90
N VAL A 53 -0.02 0.52 -4.33
CA VAL A 53 0.32 1.04 -3.00
C VAL A 53 0.53 2.56 -3.01
N ALA A 54 1.06 3.13 -4.09
CA ALA A 54 1.23 4.56 -4.26
C ALA A 54 -0.13 5.28 -4.31
N ALA A 55 -1.04 4.78 -5.15
CA ALA A 55 -2.40 5.32 -5.28
C ALA A 55 -3.17 5.18 -3.96
N LEU A 56 -3.07 4.04 -3.28
CA LEU A 56 -3.71 3.83 -1.98
C LEU A 56 -3.22 4.84 -0.93
N ASN A 57 -1.91 5.06 -0.83
CA ASN A 57 -1.35 6.06 0.09
C ASN A 57 -1.80 7.48 -0.29
N ALA A 58 -1.82 7.83 -1.58
CA ALA A 58 -2.32 9.15 -2.01
C ALA A 58 -3.79 9.36 -1.62
N VAL A 59 -4.66 8.36 -1.85
CA VAL A 59 -6.08 8.41 -1.48
C VAL A 59 -6.24 8.53 0.04
N VAL A 60 -5.55 7.70 0.83
CA VAL A 60 -5.58 7.79 2.30
C VAL A 60 -5.13 9.18 2.76
N GLY A 61 -4.10 9.74 2.13
CA GLY A 61 -3.62 11.10 2.41
C GLY A 61 -4.64 12.19 2.05
N CYS A 62 -5.43 12.03 0.99
CA CYS A 62 -6.49 13.00 0.65
C CYS A 62 -7.61 13.00 1.69
N TYR A 63 -8.03 11.81 2.16
CA TYR A 63 -9.18 11.62 3.04
C TYR A 63 -8.82 11.44 4.51
N TRP A 64 -7.55 11.63 4.89
CA TRP A 64 -7.12 11.45 6.27
C TRP A 64 -7.83 12.43 7.20
N SER A 65 -8.54 11.87 8.19
CA SER A 65 -9.06 12.59 9.34
C SER A 65 -8.68 11.84 10.60
N ALA A 66 -8.13 12.57 11.58
CA ALA A 66 -7.75 11.99 12.87
C ALA A 66 -9.01 11.67 13.68
N ARG A 67 -9.04 10.48 14.28
CA ARG A 67 -10.19 10.01 15.07
C ARG A 67 -10.03 10.42 16.52
N ALA A 68 -11.13 10.85 17.14
CA ALA A 68 -11.15 11.32 18.53
C ALA A 68 -11.01 10.17 19.55
N ASP A 69 -11.54 8.99 19.24
CA ASP A 69 -11.42 7.82 20.11
C ASP A 69 -10.00 7.24 20.10
N LYS A 70 -9.45 6.99 21.30
CA LYS A 70 -8.06 6.57 21.49
C LYS A 70 -7.75 5.23 20.82
N LEU A 71 -8.65 4.25 20.94
CA LEU A 71 -8.43 2.93 20.34
C LEU A 71 -8.49 3.00 18.82
N ASN A 72 -9.49 3.69 18.27
CA ASN A 72 -9.62 3.89 16.84
C ASN A 72 -8.45 4.70 16.26
N TYR A 73 -7.90 5.66 17.01
CA TYR A 73 -6.69 6.37 16.64
C TYR A 73 -5.48 5.43 16.56
N VAL A 74 -5.27 4.57 17.56
CA VAL A 74 -4.18 3.58 17.56
C VAL A 74 -4.30 2.62 16.37
N LEU A 75 -5.49 2.06 16.12
CA LEU A 75 -5.73 1.18 14.97
C LEU A 75 -5.46 1.89 13.64
N GLN A 76 -5.89 3.15 13.52
CA GLN A 76 -5.69 3.95 12.32
C GLN A 76 -4.20 4.24 12.09
N VAL A 77 -3.46 4.62 13.13
CA VAL A 77 -2.01 4.89 13.04
C VAL A 77 -1.23 3.61 12.73
N ALA A 78 -1.56 2.49 13.39
CA ALA A 78 -0.93 1.21 13.11
C ALA A 78 -1.16 0.78 11.65
N GLY A 79 -2.39 0.90 11.17
CA GLY A 79 -2.72 0.58 9.78
C GLY A 79 -2.00 1.48 8.78
N SER A 80 -1.84 2.77 9.12
CA SER A 80 -1.10 3.74 8.30
C SER A 80 0.36 3.37 8.13
N TRP A 81 1.03 2.97 9.22
CA TRP A 81 2.42 2.56 9.17
C TRP A 81 2.61 1.31 8.31
N MET A 82 1.69 0.34 8.40
CA MET A 82 1.73 -0.84 7.53
C MET A 82 1.61 -0.47 6.05
N LEU A 83 0.71 0.46 5.70
CA LEU A 83 0.58 0.97 4.33
C LEU A 83 1.83 1.70 3.86
N ILE A 84 2.44 2.53 4.71
CA ILE A 84 3.66 3.28 4.36
C ILE A 84 4.84 2.32 4.17
N LEU A 85 5.02 1.35 5.08
CA LEU A 85 6.11 0.37 5.04
C LEU A 85 5.98 -0.62 3.88
N SER A 86 4.76 -0.89 3.41
CA SER A 86 4.58 -1.76 2.24
C SER A 86 5.18 -1.18 0.96
N GLN A 87 5.29 0.16 0.84
CA GLN A 87 5.85 0.84 -0.33
C GLN A 87 7.33 0.45 -0.60
N PRO A 88 8.27 0.67 0.34
CA PRO A 88 9.67 0.27 0.13
C PRO A 88 9.84 -1.24 -0.02
N VAL A 89 9.02 -2.07 0.65
CA VAL A 89 9.07 -3.53 0.52
C VAL A 89 8.73 -3.96 -0.91
N LEU A 90 7.64 -3.42 -1.49
CA LEU A 90 7.24 -3.75 -2.86
C LEU A 90 8.20 -3.19 -3.91
N LEU A 91 8.84 -2.05 -3.65
CA LEU A 91 9.90 -1.53 -4.50
C LEU A 91 11.15 -2.41 -4.46
N TYR A 92 11.53 -2.90 -3.27
CA TYR A 92 12.62 -3.85 -3.13
C TYR A 92 12.31 -5.18 -3.84
N ALA A 93 11.07 -5.67 -3.71
CA ALA A 93 10.60 -6.85 -4.43
C ALA A 93 10.71 -6.68 -5.94
N PHE A 94 10.29 -5.53 -6.49
CA PHE A 94 10.44 -5.20 -7.91
C PHE A 94 11.90 -5.26 -8.39
N ALA A 95 12.84 -4.81 -7.56
CA ALA A 95 14.24 -4.75 -7.93
C ALA A 95 14.92 -6.13 -7.91
N THR A 96 14.54 -7.02 -6.98
CA THR A 96 15.28 -8.26 -6.70
C THR A 96 14.59 -9.53 -7.21
N GLU A 97 13.29 -9.71 -6.98
CA GLU A 97 12.60 -10.98 -7.29
C GLU A 97 12.56 -11.30 -8.80
N PRO A 98 12.31 -10.34 -9.71
CA PRO A 98 12.29 -10.65 -11.13
C PRO A 98 13.67 -10.94 -11.72
N GLN A 99 14.78 -10.71 -10.99
CA GLN A 99 16.13 -10.98 -11.53
C GLN A 99 16.47 -12.47 -11.52
N VAL A 100 15.84 -13.25 -10.65
CA VAL A 100 16.10 -14.68 -10.47
C VAL A 100 14.76 -15.42 -10.55
N LEU A 101 14.48 -16.07 -11.68
CA LEU A 101 13.22 -16.81 -11.94
C LEU A 101 12.95 -17.91 -10.90
N SER A 102 13.99 -18.46 -10.27
CA SER A 102 13.88 -19.45 -9.20
C SER A 102 13.70 -18.84 -7.80
N SER A 103 13.79 -17.51 -7.67
CA SER A 103 13.55 -16.85 -6.39
C SER A 103 12.06 -16.82 -6.08
N GLY A 104 11.70 -17.15 -4.83
CA GLY A 104 10.32 -17.03 -4.36
C GLY A 104 9.84 -15.57 -4.37
N ARG A 105 8.52 -15.38 -4.25
CA ARG A 105 7.88 -14.06 -4.19
C ARG A 105 7.63 -13.58 -2.75
N GLU A 106 8.62 -13.78 -1.88
CA GLU A 106 8.48 -13.59 -0.43
C GLU A 106 8.31 -12.11 -0.06
N PHE A 107 9.04 -11.21 -0.70
CA PHE A 107 8.93 -9.77 -0.44
C PHE A 107 7.66 -9.19 -1.06
N THR A 108 7.27 -9.65 -2.26
CA THR A 108 5.94 -9.33 -2.80
C THR A 108 4.85 -9.74 -1.81
N LEU A 109 4.90 -10.99 -1.31
CA LEU A 109 3.92 -11.50 -0.37
C LEU A 109 3.88 -10.66 0.91
N LEU A 110 5.04 -10.37 1.50
CA LEU A 110 5.15 -9.52 2.69
C LEU A 110 4.55 -8.14 2.44
N GLY A 111 4.86 -7.50 1.31
CA GLY A 111 4.30 -6.22 0.91
C GLY A 111 2.78 -6.26 0.80
N CYS A 112 2.22 -7.30 0.16
CA CYS A 112 0.78 -7.51 0.05
C CYS A 112 0.11 -7.74 1.41
N VAL A 113 0.74 -8.52 2.31
CA VAL A 113 0.24 -8.77 3.67
C VAL A 113 0.24 -7.48 4.50
N LEU A 114 1.28 -6.65 4.39
CA LEU A 114 1.33 -5.34 5.02
C LEU A 114 0.21 -4.43 4.51
N VAL A 115 -0.04 -4.41 3.19
CA VAL A 115 -1.17 -3.64 2.64
C VAL A 115 -2.49 -4.16 3.20
N LEU A 116 -2.71 -5.47 3.17
CA LEU A 116 -3.93 -6.09 3.67
C LEU A 116 -4.17 -5.75 5.15
N ALA A 117 -3.16 -5.94 6.00
CA ALA A 117 -3.23 -5.63 7.42
C ALA A 117 -3.51 -4.13 7.65
N GLY A 118 -2.84 -3.25 6.89
CA GLY A 118 -3.07 -1.81 6.94
C GLY A 118 -4.49 -1.40 6.61
N VAL A 119 -5.06 -1.98 5.55
CA VAL A 119 -6.47 -1.77 5.15
C VAL A 119 -7.42 -2.33 6.20
N LEU A 120 -7.22 -3.56 6.68
CA LEU A 120 -8.09 -4.19 7.66
C LEU A 120 -8.15 -3.41 8.98
N LEU A 121 -7.01 -2.92 9.49
CA LEU A 121 -6.98 -2.09 10.69
C LEU A 121 -7.73 -0.76 10.48
N SER A 122 -7.55 -0.14 9.31
CA SER A 122 -8.23 1.11 8.95
C SER A 122 -9.75 0.92 8.83
N VAL A 123 -10.20 -0.19 8.26
CA VAL A 123 -11.62 -0.57 8.17
C VAL A 123 -12.19 -0.90 9.55
N ALA A 124 -11.46 -1.67 10.36
CA ALA A 124 -11.88 -2.05 11.70
C ALA A 124 -12.03 -0.83 12.62
N ALA A 125 -11.21 0.21 12.43
CA ALA A 125 -11.43 1.50 13.07
C ALA A 125 -12.74 2.15 12.56
N SER A 126 -12.99 2.17 11.25
CA SER A 126 -14.21 2.76 10.64
C SER A 126 -15.52 2.15 11.13
N VAL A 127 -15.58 0.83 11.17
CA VAL A 127 -16.80 0.10 11.55
C VAL A 127 -17.14 0.33 13.03
N ARG A 128 -16.14 0.42 13.91
CA ARG A 128 -16.36 0.66 15.34
C ARG A 128 -17.01 2.01 15.63
N ILE A 129 -16.60 3.08 14.93
CA ILE A 129 -17.22 4.40 15.07
C ILE A 129 -18.70 4.35 14.68
N ARG A 130 -19.04 3.69 13.56
CA ARG A 130 -20.44 3.56 13.13
C ARG A 130 -21.31 2.83 14.15
N ARG A 131 -20.78 1.79 14.80
CA ARG A 131 -21.51 1.07 15.85
C ARG A 131 -21.73 1.93 17.10
N ALA A 132 -20.72 2.69 17.51
CA ALA A 132 -20.84 3.60 18.65
C ALA A 132 -21.89 4.71 18.41
N SER A 133 -21.97 5.26 17.20
CA SER A 133 -22.98 6.28 16.86
C SER A 133 -24.41 5.75 16.73
N VAL A 134 -24.59 4.46 16.41
CA VAL A 134 -25.92 3.85 16.30
C VAL A 134 -26.49 3.48 17.67
N GLY A 135 -25.65 3.05 18.63
CA GLY A 135 -26.10 2.72 19.99
C GLY A 135 -26.66 3.93 20.76
N THR A 136 -26.05 5.10 20.62
CA THR A 136 -26.47 6.31 21.35
C THR A 136 -27.81 6.90 20.88
N VAL A 137 -28.24 6.61 19.65
CA VAL A 137 -29.53 7.08 19.13
C VAL A 137 -30.70 6.26 19.68
N SER A 138 -30.45 5.00 20.07
CA SER A 138 -31.47 4.10 20.62
C SER A 138 -31.86 4.42 22.07
N GLU A 139 -30.97 5.05 22.86
CA GLU A 139 -31.22 5.34 24.28
C GLU A 139 -31.91 6.69 24.52
N GLY A 140 -32.02 7.55 23.49
CA GLY A 140 -32.64 8.88 23.59
C GLY A 140 -34.11 8.96 23.16
N ALA A 141 -34.75 7.82 22.88
CA ALA A 141 -36.12 7.74 22.36
C ALA A 141 -37.10 7.00 23.30
N GLY A 142 -36.76 6.89 24.59
CA GLY A 142 -37.61 6.30 25.63
C GLY A 142 -38.27 7.34 26.52
#